data_AF-A0A442FDT2-F1
#
_entry.id   AF-A0A442FDT2-F1
#
_cell.length_a   1.000
_cell.length_b   1.000
_cell.length_c   1.000
_cell.angle_alpha   90.00
_cell.angle_beta   90.00
_cell.angle_gamma   90.00
#
_symmetry.space_group_name_H-M   'P 1'
#
loop_
_entity.id
_entity.type
_entity.pdbx_description
1 polymer ?
#
loop_
_entity_poly.entity_id
_entity_poly.type
_entity_poly.pdbx_seq_one_letter_code
_entity_poly.pdbx_strand_id
1 'polypeptide(L)'
;MLQSSQSHRTAHPANEPLGSAEVTHPFHPLRGQRFDVLKVRRVSGVETLSLRHAELGSVAMPREWTDWGAPDVAASGAGPRLIADAFGCAALAALLFSLKDSSGVES
;
A
#
# COMPACT_ATOMS: atom_id res chain seq x y z
N MET A 1 19.31 50.36 -10.81
CA MET A 1 19.51 49.13 -10.03
C MET A 1 18.20 48.81 -9.33
N LEU A 2 17.46 47.80 -9.77
CA LEU A 2 16.18 47.42 -9.17
C LEU A 2 16.44 46.66 -7.86
N GLN A 3 15.96 47.20 -6.75
CA GLN A 3 16.05 46.56 -5.43
C GLN A 3 15.03 45.42 -5.37
N SER A 4 15.52 44.19 -5.19
CA SER A 4 14.68 43.01 -4.95
C SER A 4 14.09 43.08 -3.54
N SER A 5 12.77 43.23 -3.43
CA SER A 5 12.05 43.11 -2.17
C SER A 5 12.06 41.65 -1.72
N GLN A 6 12.87 41.31 -0.72
CA GLN A 6 12.94 39.97 -0.17
C GLN A 6 11.77 39.77 0.81
N SER A 7 10.73 39.05 0.37
CA SER A 7 9.58 38.71 1.21
C SER A 7 9.99 37.72 2.30
N HIS A 8 10.05 38.17 3.55
CA HIS A 8 10.28 37.34 4.72
C HIS A 8 9.06 36.43 4.96
N ARG A 9 9.07 35.21 4.41
CA ARG A 9 8.02 34.21 4.64
C ARG A 9 8.23 33.56 6.02
N THR A 10 7.37 33.88 6.99
CA THR A 10 7.41 33.35 8.37
C THR A 10 6.56 32.09 8.58
N ALA A 11 5.71 31.73 7.62
CA ALA A 11 4.90 30.52 7.67
C ALA A 11 5.64 29.34 7.03
N HIS A 12 5.57 28.17 7.68
CA HIS A 12 6.00 26.93 7.04
C HIS A 12 5.26 26.72 5.71
N PRO A 13 5.95 26.31 4.64
CA PRO A 13 5.29 26.00 3.38
C PRO A 13 4.23 24.92 3.61
N ALA A 14 3.09 25.04 2.94
CA ALA A 14 2.08 24.00 2.95
C ALA A 14 2.72 22.70 2.43
N ASN A 15 2.55 21.62 3.19
CA ASN A 15 3.06 20.32 2.78
C ASN A 15 2.24 19.84 1.58
N GLU A 16 2.90 19.27 0.57
CA GLU A 16 2.18 18.62 -0.53
C GLU A 16 1.30 17.48 0.01
N PRO A 17 0.09 17.29 -0.55
CA PRO A 17 -0.80 16.22 -0.10
C PRO A 17 -0.17 14.85 -0.36
N LEU A 18 0.02 14.05 0.70
CA LEU A 18 0.66 12.72 0.64
C LEU A 18 -0.32 11.59 0.24
N GLY A 19 -1.51 11.96 -0.21
CA GLY A 19 -2.59 11.03 -0.54
C GLY A 19 -3.34 10.50 0.68
N SER A 20 -4.02 9.37 0.51
CA SER A 20 -4.80 8.71 1.55
C SER A 20 -4.43 7.23 1.67
N ALA A 21 -4.69 6.67 2.84
CA ALA A 21 -4.37 5.28 3.20
C ALA A 21 -5.57 4.63 3.87
N GLU A 22 -5.86 3.37 3.55
CA GLU A 22 -6.83 2.54 4.27
C GLU A 22 -6.11 1.62 5.22
N VAL A 23 -6.71 1.44 6.40
CA VAL A 23 -6.21 0.50 7.39
C VAL A 23 -6.61 -0.92 7.00
N THR A 24 -5.64 -1.78 6.73
CA THR A 24 -5.84 -3.15 6.23
C THR A 24 -5.68 -4.21 7.32
N HIS A 25 -5.02 -3.88 8.44
CA HIS A 25 -4.69 -4.84 9.48
C HIS A 25 -5.94 -5.48 10.11
N PRO A 26 -6.03 -6.83 10.19
CA PRO A 26 -7.26 -7.56 10.55
C PRO A 26 -7.79 -7.27 11.96
N PHE A 27 -6.92 -6.87 12.89
CA PHE A 27 -7.28 -6.66 14.30
C PHE A 27 -7.37 -5.19 14.72
N HIS A 28 -7.36 -4.24 13.78
CA HIS A 28 -7.45 -2.83 14.12
C HIS A 28 -8.92 -2.35 14.09
N PRO A 29 -9.41 -1.57 15.09
CA PRO A 29 -10.77 -1.05 15.10
C PRO A 29 -11.13 -0.19 13.88
N LEU A 30 -10.13 0.51 13.32
CA LEU A 30 -10.30 1.36 12.13
C LEU A 30 -10.13 0.61 10.80
N ARG A 31 -10.06 -0.72 10.80
CA ARG A 31 -9.92 -1.51 9.57
C ARG A 31 -11.00 -1.17 8.55
N GLY A 32 -10.61 -1.01 7.28
CA GLY A 32 -11.50 -0.64 6.18
C GLY A 32 -11.79 0.87 6.08
N GLN A 33 -11.29 1.67 7.02
CA GLN A 33 -11.45 3.13 6.98
C GLN A 33 -10.24 3.77 6.31
N ARG A 34 -10.51 4.83 5.53
CA ARG A 34 -9.52 5.57 4.76
C ARG A 34 -9.32 6.97 5.32
N PHE A 35 -8.05 7.37 5.44
CA PHE A 35 -7.64 8.63 6.06
C PHE A 35 -6.60 9.34 5.21
N ASP A 36 -6.62 10.68 5.27
CA ASP A 36 -5.56 11.50 4.66
C ASP A 36 -4.23 11.31 5.40
N VAL A 37 -3.16 11.13 4.63
CA VAL A 37 -1.81 11.04 5.18
C VAL A 37 -1.25 12.44 5.36
N LEU A 38 -0.95 12.79 6.61
CA LEU A 38 -0.40 14.10 6.98
C LEU A 38 1.13 14.11 6.95
N LYS A 39 1.74 13.01 7.39
CA LYS A 39 3.19 12.86 7.51
C LYS A 39 3.60 11.40 7.53
N VAL A 40 4.82 11.15 7.08
CA VAL A 40 5.51 9.86 7.16
C VAL A 40 6.73 10.05 8.05
N ARG A 41 6.95 9.11 8.97
CA ARG A 41 8.10 9.13 9.87
C ARG A 41 8.60 7.72 10.14
N ARG A 42 9.84 7.58 10.60
CA ARG A 42 10.37 6.30 11.07
C ARG A 42 10.49 6.34 12.60
N VAL A 43 9.86 5.40 13.28
CA VAL A 43 9.87 5.27 14.75
C VAL A 43 10.44 3.90 15.09
N SER A 44 11.58 3.85 15.78
CA SER A 44 12.25 2.59 16.14
C SER A 44 12.47 1.64 14.96
N GLY A 45 12.72 2.17 13.76
CA GLY A 45 12.89 1.36 12.55
C GLY A 45 11.59 0.90 11.87
N VAL A 46 10.42 1.38 12.31
CA VAL A 46 9.13 1.11 11.66
C VAL A 46 8.66 2.38 10.95
N GLU A 47 8.30 2.27 9.67
CA GLU A 47 7.68 3.39 8.96
C GLU A 47 6.25 3.58 9.45
N THR A 48 5.92 4.78 9.89
CA THR A 48 4.67 5.11 10.57
C THR A 48 4.06 6.35 9.91
N LEU A 49 2.77 6.24 9.58
CA LEU A 49 1.96 7.31 9.02
C LEU A 49 1.28 8.07 10.13
N SER A 50 1.22 9.39 9.99
CA SER A 50 0.30 10.24 10.75
C SER A 50 -0.94 10.45 9.90
N LEU A 51 -2.06 9.84 10.29
CA LEU A 51 -3.34 9.91 9.61
C LEU A 51 -4.21 11.01 10.21
N ARG A 52 -4.96 11.76 9.40
CA ARG A 52 -5.95 12.74 9.87
C ARG A 52 -7.15 12.01 10.47
N HIS A 53 -7.51 12.32 11.71
CA HIS A 53 -8.73 11.81 12.34
C HIS A 53 -9.60 12.99 12.78
N ALA A 54 -10.88 12.99 12.43
CA ALA A 54 -11.76 14.14 12.69
C ALA A 54 -11.88 14.47 14.19
N GLU A 55 -12.02 13.44 15.03
CA GLU A 55 -12.26 13.62 16.47
C GLU A 55 -10.97 13.64 17.32
N LEU A 56 -9.92 12.95 16.86
CA LEU A 56 -8.69 12.71 17.64
C LEU A 56 -7.53 13.59 17.14
N GLY A 57 -7.77 14.40 16.11
CA GLY A 57 -6.76 15.18 15.39
C GLY A 57 -5.91 14.30 14.47
N SER A 58 -5.06 13.45 15.05
CA SER A 58 -4.24 12.51 14.28
C SER A 58 -4.01 11.18 14.98
N VAL A 59 -3.84 10.13 14.17
CA VAL A 59 -3.56 8.76 14.62
C VAL A 59 -2.28 8.28 13.96
N ALA A 60 -1.41 7.63 14.73
CA ALA A 60 -0.21 6.99 14.21
C ALA A 60 -0.53 5.56 13.76
N MET A 61 -0.16 5.20 12.53
CA MET A 61 -0.41 3.88 11.97
C MET A 61 0.86 3.31 11.33
N PRO A 62 1.30 2.08 11.66
CA PRO A 62 2.39 1.43 10.92
C PRO A 62 2.04 1.37 9.43
N ARG A 63 3.00 1.67 8.55
CA ARG A 63 2.77 1.62 7.11
C ARG A 63 2.28 0.24 6.67
N GLU A 64 2.87 -0.82 7.21
CA GLU A 64 2.50 -2.21 6.91
C GLU A 64 1.06 -2.57 7.31
N TRP A 65 0.40 -1.74 8.13
CA TRP A 65 -1.00 -1.89 8.52
C TRP A 65 -1.96 -1.13 7.60
N THR A 66 -1.41 -0.52 6.55
CA THR A 66 -2.16 0.21 5.55
C THR A 66 -1.81 -0.28 4.17
N ASP A 67 -2.66 0.04 3.20
CA ASP A 67 -2.35 -0.12 1.78
C ASP A 67 -1.48 1.03 1.22
N TRP A 68 -0.95 1.90 2.08
CA TRP A 68 -0.14 3.04 1.68
C TRP A 68 1.18 2.56 1.06
N GLY A 69 1.17 2.49 -0.27
CA GLY A 69 2.26 2.11 -1.16
C GLY A 69 2.76 3.32 -1.94
N ALA A 70 3.97 3.26 -2.51
CA ALA A 70 4.37 4.27 -3.50
C ALA A 70 3.30 4.32 -4.62
N PRO A 71 2.98 5.49 -5.22
CA PRO A 71 1.92 5.63 -6.22
C PRO A 71 2.05 4.78 -7.51
N ASP A 72 2.95 3.80 -7.57
CA ASP A 72 3.24 3.03 -8.79
C ASP A 72 3.73 1.58 -8.53
N VAL A 73 3.09 0.84 -7.62
CA VAL A 73 3.26 -0.63 -7.54
C VAL A 73 1.92 -1.37 -7.62
N ALA A 74 0.80 -0.65 -7.72
CA ALA A 74 -0.50 -1.28 -7.99
C ALA A 74 -0.64 -1.78 -9.45
N ALA A 75 0.36 -1.53 -10.32
CA ALA A 75 0.48 -2.16 -11.63
C ALA A 75 1.27 -3.48 -11.63
N SER A 76 1.77 -3.95 -10.48
CA SER A 76 2.51 -5.21 -10.43
C SER A 76 2.06 -6.03 -9.22
N GLY A 77 1.18 -7.00 -9.49
CA GLY A 77 0.73 -7.98 -8.52
C GLY A 77 1.88 -8.48 -7.63
N ALA A 78 1.73 -8.26 -6.33
CA ALA A 78 2.65 -8.72 -5.29
C ALA A 78 2.44 -10.22 -5.00
N GLY A 79 2.52 -11.03 -6.05
CA GLY A 79 3.07 -12.39 -5.95
C GLY A 79 4.48 -12.36 -6.56
N PRO A 80 5.25 -13.45 -6.49
CA PRO A 80 6.36 -13.62 -7.43
C PRO A 80 5.81 -13.32 -8.83
N ARG A 81 6.46 -12.45 -9.61
CA ARG A 81 6.15 -12.35 -11.04
C ARG A 81 6.43 -13.74 -11.61
N LEU A 82 5.38 -14.54 -11.75
CA LEU A 82 5.50 -15.86 -12.34
C LEU A 82 5.92 -15.62 -13.78
N ILE A 83 7.18 -15.97 -14.08
CA ILE A 83 7.67 -16.03 -15.45
C ILE A 83 7.06 -17.31 -16.03
N ALA A 84 5.80 -17.23 -16.42
CA ALA A 84 5.10 -18.30 -17.12
C ALA A 84 4.76 -17.80 -18.52
N ASP A 85 5.22 -18.53 -19.53
CA ASP A 85 4.75 -18.34 -20.90
C ASP A 85 3.48 -19.16 -21.16
N ALA A 86 2.88 -18.99 -22.34
CA ALA A 86 1.66 -19.71 -22.73
C ALA A 86 1.85 -21.24 -22.70
N PHE A 87 3.07 -21.72 -22.95
CA PHE A 87 3.38 -23.15 -22.94
C PHE A 87 3.41 -23.69 -21.51
N GLY A 88 3.99 -22.95 -20.55
CA GLY A 88 3.97 -23.27 -19.13
C GLY A 88 2.55 -23.34 -18.56
N CYS A 89 1.67 -22.40 -18.94
CA CYS A 89 0.26 -22.43 -18.55
C CYS A 89 -0.48 -23.65 -19.12
N ALA A 90 -0.23 -24.01 -20.39
CA ALA A 90 -0.83 -25.18 -21.02
C ALA A 90 -0.35 -26.50 -20.36
N ALA A 91 0.95 -26.60 -20.05
CA ALA A 91 1.51 -27.76 -19.36
C ALA A 91 0.93 -27.95 -17.95
N LEU A 92 0.75 -26.86 -17.20
CA LEU A 92 0.12 -26.90 -15.88
C LEU A 92 -1.34 -27.35 -15.96
N ALA A 93 -2.11 -26.83 -16.93
CA ALA A 93 -3.49 -27.23 -17.14
C ALA A 93 -3.60 -28.74 -17.44
N ALA A 94 -2.73 -29.26 -18.32
CA ALA A 94 -2.69 -30.68 -18.64
C ALA A 94 -2.40 -31.57 -17.41
N LEU A 95 -1.50 -31.14 -16.53
CA LEU A 95 -1.21 -31.84 -15.26
C LEU A 95 -2.41 -31.84 -14.32
N LEU A 96 -3.12 -30.71 -14.18
CA LEU A 96 -4.32 -30.63 -13.34
C LEU A 96 -5.45 -31.55 -13.86
N PHE A 97 -5.63 -31.64 -15.18
CA PHE A 97 -6.59 -32.56 -15.77
C PHE A 97 -6.22 -34.02 -15.52
N SER A 98 -4.93 -34.36 -15.65
CA SER A 98 -4.43 -35.71 -15.36
C SER A 98 -4.63 -36.11 -13.90
N LEU A 99 -4.39 -35.18 -12.95
CA LEU A 99 -4.64 -35.41 -11.52
C LEU A 99 -6.13 -35.61 -11.20
N LYS A 100 -7.00 -34.88 -11.89
CA LYS A 100 -8.45 -35.02 -11.73
C LYS A 100 -8.92 -36.39 -12.24
N ASP A 101 -8.38 -36.84 -13.37
CA ASP A 101 -8.65 -38.15 -13.95
C ASP A 101 -8.14 -39.29 -13.05
N SER A 102 -6.97 -39.11 -12.42
CA SER A 102 -6.40 -40.09 -11.49
C SER A 102 -7.04 -40.11 -10.10
N SER A 103 -7.81 -39.08 -9.72
CA SER A 103 -8.52 -39.03 -8.42
C SER A 103 -9.83 -39.83 -8.39
N GLY A 104 -10.19 -40.47 -9.51
CA GLY A 104 -11.42 -41.22 -9.69
C GLY A 104 -11.29 -42.74 -9.55
N VAL A 105 -10.36 -43.26 -8.73
CA VAL A 105 -10.30 -44.71 -8.43
C VAL A 105 -9.93 -44.94 -6.96
N GLU A 106 -10.63 -45.93 -6.37
CA GLU A 106 -10.74 -46.32 -4.94
C GLU A 106 -11.78 -45.48 -4.16
N SER A 107 -13.02 -45.92 -3.93
CA SER A 107 -13.64 -47.27 -3.99
C SER A 107 -15.12 -47.18 -4.36
#